data_AF-A0AB36FLK9-F1
#
_entry.id   AF-A0AB36FLK9-F1
#
_cell.length_a   1.000
_cell.length_b   1.000
_cell.length_c   1.000
_cell.angle_alpha   90.00
_cell.angle_beta   90.00
_cell.angle_gamma   90.00
#
_symmetry.space_group_name_H-M   'P 1'
#
loop_
_entity.id
_entity.type
_entity.pdbx_description
1 polymer ?
#
loop_
_entity_poly.entity_id
_entity_poly.type
_entity_poly.pdbx_seq_one_letter_code
_entity_poly.pdbx_strand_id
1 'polypeptide(L)'
;MTSTKVGYSGGDFDDPTYADIITGKTGHAEAVRVEYDQDEISLEEILHYFFKIHDPTTKNRQGNDVGTSYRSAAFYRDDAQKAIIENVIDEVNEIGRFENPVVTTVALEKEFYDAEEYHQNYLKKNPHGYTCHFERD
;
A
#
# COMPACT_ATOMS: atom_id res chain seq x y z
N MET A 1 -15.68 6.44 0.95
CA MET A 1 -14.38 6.67 1.64
C MET A 1 -14.56 7.74 2.69
N THR A 2 -14.22 7.48 3.95
CA THR A 2 -14.46 8.40 5.06
C THR A 2 -13.20 9.12 5.53
N SER A 3 -12.04 8.46 5.49
CA SER A 3 -10.75 9.05 5.89
C SER A 3 -9.56 8.32 5.27
N THR A 4 -8.44 9.03 5.09
CA THR A 4 -7.16 8.43 4.72
C THR A 4 -6.02 9.03 5.56
N LYS A 5 -5.07 8.19 5.95
CA LYS A 5 -3.82 8.59 6.59
C LYS A 5 -2.64 7.83 6.00
N VAL A 6 -1.51 8.51 5.82
CA VAL A 6 -0.25 7.88 5.42
C VAL A 6 0.59 7.57 6.65
N GLY A 7 1.38 6.51 6.60
CA GLY A 7 2.13 6.01 7.75
C GLY A 7 3.02 4.83 7.42
N TYR A 8 3.43 4.14 8.48
CA TYR A 8 4.39 3.04 8.42
C TYR A 8 3.82 1.80 9.12
N SER A 9 3.88 0.64 8.46
CA SER A 9 3.42 -0.62 9.07
C SER A 9 4.09 -1.87 8.48
N GLY A 10 3.88 -3.02 9.14
CA GLY A 10 4.38 -4.34 8.73
C GLY A 10 5.79 -4.68 9.20
N GLY A 11 6.53 -3.74 9.78
CA GLY A 11 7.82 -3.94 10.44
C GLY A 11 7.69 -4.29 11.92
N ASP A 12 8.84 -4.40 12.59
CA ASP A 12 8.95 -4.66 14.04
C ASP A 12 9.66 -3.52 14.79
N PHE A 13 9.91 -2.40 14.10
CA PHE A 13 10.54 -1.22 14.69
C PHE A 13 9.48 -0.33 15.35
N ASP A 14 9.64 -0.02 16.63
CA ASP A 14 8.67 0.80 17.36
C ASP A 14 8.92 2.31 17.12
N ASP A 15 7.83 3.07 17.03
CA ASP A 15 7.82 4.53 16.85
C ASP A 15 8.78 5.05 15.74
N PRO A 16 8.71 4.51 14.49
CA PRO A 16 9.61 4.91 13.41
C PRO A 16 9.37 6.36 12.96
N THR A 17 10.46 7.08 12.67
CA THR A 17 10.42 8.35 11.93
C THR A 17 10.68 8.11 10.44
N TYR A 18 10.35 9.07 9.58
CA TYR A 18 10.71 8.97 8.16
C TYR A 18 12.22 8.74 7.95
N ALA A 19 13.07 9.34 8.80
CA ALA A 19 14.51 9.14 8.74
C ALA A 19 14.93 7.70 9.02
N ASP A 20 14.20 6.97 9.87
CA ASP A 20 14.41 5.55 10.11
C ASP A 20 13.92 4.71 8.92
N ILE A 21 12.78 5.08 8.34
CA ILE A 21 12.15 4.38 7.21
C ILE A 21 13.05 4.37 5.97
N ILE A 22 13.68 5.49 5.64
CA ILE A 22 14.58 5.59 4.47
C ILE A 22 15.86 4.76 4.63
N THR A 23 16.20 4.31 5.85
CA THR A 23 17.32 3.37 6.05
C THR A 23 17.02 1.96 5.53
N GLY A 24 15.73 1.62 5.38
CA GLY A 24 15.26 0.29 5.01
C GLY A 24 15.41 -0.79 6.09
N LYS A 25 15.84 -0.42 7.31
CA LYS A 25 16.13 -1.36 8.41
C LYS A 25 14.97 -1.61 9.36
N THR A 26 13.91 -0.82 9.28
CA THR A 26 12.75 -0.90 10.19
C THR A 26 11.84 -2.09 9.88
N GLY A 27 11.91 -2.62 8.65
CA GLY A 27 10.97 -3.62 8.12
C GLY A 27 9.60 -3.05 7.74
N HIS A 28 9.33 -1.78 8.07
CA HIS A 28 8.07 -1.14 7.72
C HIS A 28 7.96 -0.90 6.21
N ALA A 29 6.73 -0.93 5.70
CA ALA A 29 6.35 -0.35 4.42
C ALA A 29 5.81 1.06 4.66
N GLU A 30 6.03 1.97 3.73
CA GLU A 30 5.15 3.12 3.57
C GLU A 30 3.76 2.61 3.18
N ALA A 31 2.74 3.03 3.94
CA ALA A 31 1.40 2.49 3.85
C ALA A 31 0.35 3.60 3.93
N VAL A 32 -0.84 3.31 3.41
CA VAL A 32 -2.02 4.16 3.55
C VAL A 32 -3.08 3.40 4.34
N ARG A 33 -3.51 3.96 5.48
CA ARG A 33 -4.70 3.48 6.17
C ARG A 33 -5.92 4.14 5.56
N VAL A 34 -6.89 3.32 5.16
CA VAL A 34 -8.12 3.75 4.51
C VAL A 34 -9.31 3.34 5.37
N GLU A 35 -10.11 4.33 5.76
CA GLU A 35 -11.41 4.12 6.40
C GLU A 35 -12.50 4.36 5.35
N TYR A 36 -13.47 3.44 5.29
CA TYR A 36 -14.52 3.44 4.28
C TYR A 36 -15.82 2.86 4.83
N ASP A 37 -16.91 3.20 4.17
CA ASP A 37 -18.23 2.62 4.42
C ASP A 37 -18.42 1.42 3.50
N GLN A 38 -18.68 0.25 4.07
CA GLN A 38 -18.86 -1.00 3.34
C GLN A 38 -20.17 -1.02 2.53
N ASP A 39 -21.14 -0.19 2.89
CA ASP A 39 -22.39 -0.05 2.13
C ASP A 39 -22.21 0.82 0.86
N GLU A 40 -21.12 1.60 0.78
CA GLU A 40 -20.80 2.46 -0.37
C GLU A 40 -19.73 1.88 -1.30
N ILE A 41 -18.74 1.18 -0.77
CA ILE A 41 -17.64 0.59 -1.53
C ILE A 41 -17.11 -0.67 -0.86
N SER A 42 -16.88 -1.71 -1.66
CA SER A 42 -16.33 -2.98 -1.18
C SER A 42 -14.81 -2.94 -1.04
N LEU A 43 -14.25 -3.86 -0.24
CA LEU A 43 -12.80 -4.07 -0.16
C LEU A 43 -12.22 -4.48 -1.52
N GLU A 44 -12.96 -5.29 -2.29
CA GLU A 44 -12.57 -5.76 -3.62
C GLU A 44 -12.35 -4.59 -4.57
N GLU A 45 -13.30 -3.64 -4.63
CA GLU A 45 -13.17 -2.43 -5.44
C GLU A 45 -11.95 -1.58 -5.05
N ILE A 46 -11.68 -1.47 -3.75
CA ILE A 46 -10.49 -0.77 -3.23
C ILE A 46 -9.21 -1.48 -3.70
N LEU A 47 -9.17 -2.80 -3.62
CA LEU A 47 -8.00 -3.59 -4.02
C LEU A 47 -7.78 -3.56 -5.54
N HIS A 48 -8.83 -3.64 -6.34
CA HIS A 48 -8.71 -3.44 -7.80
C HIS A 48 -8.14 -2.06 -8.13
N TYR A 49 -8.59 -1.01 -7.44
CA TYR A 49 -8.02 0.32 -7.63
C TYR A 49 -6.56 0.38 -7.15
N PHE A 50 -6.22 -0.25 -6.03
CA PHE A 50 -4.84 -0.40 -5.56
C PHE A 50 -3.95 -1.02 -6.64
N PHE A 51 -4.35 -2.15 -7.23
CA PHE A 51 -3.59 -2.79 -8.32
C PHE A 51 -3.55 -1.97 -9.62
N LYS A 52 -4.52 -1.08 -9.85
CA LYS A 52 -4.53 -0.18 -11.00
C LYS A 52 -3.45 0.91 -10.93
N ILE A 53 -3.08 1.37 -9.72
CA ILE A 53 -2.28 2.60 -9.54
C ILE A 53 -0.79 2.41 -9.23
N HIS A 54 -0.34 1.21 -8.87
CA HIS A 54 1.07 0.89 -8.54
C HIS A 54 1.50 -0.43 -9.20
N ASP A 55 2.80 -0.63 -9.49
CA ASP A 55 3.27 -1.88 -10.12
C ASP A 55 3.41 -2.94 -9.01
N PRO A 56 2.56 -3.98 -9.00
CA PRO A 56 2.55 -4.98 -7.93
C PRO A 56 3.56 -6.11 -8.16
N THR A 57 4.32 -6.06 -9.26
CA THR A 57 5.24 -7.15 -9.67
C THR A 57 6.68 -6.87 -9.31
N THR A 58 6.97 -5.64 -8.88
CA THR A 58 8.32 -5.21 -8.53
C THR A 58 8.60 -5.39 -7.05
N LYS A 59 9.47 -6.35 -6.72
CA LYS A 59 9.85 -6.63 -5.33
C LYS A 59 10.67 -5.46 -4.76
N ASN A 60 10.25 -4.92 -3.62
CA ASN A 60 10.94 -3.85 -2.88
C ASN A 60 11.25 -2.61 -3.73
N ARG A 61 10.31 -2.23 -4.60
CA ARG A 61 10.44 -1.08 -5.49
C ARG A 61 9.06 -0.61 -5.93
N GLN A 62 8.92 0.70 -6.16
CA GLN A 62 7.83 1.29 -6.92
C GLN A 62 8.38 2.42 -7.80
N GLY A 63 8.39 2.23 -9.12
CA GLY A 63 8.93 3.22 -10.05
C GLY A 63 10.39 3.60 -9.75
N ASN A 64 10.62 4.86 -9.36
CA ASN A 64 11.96 5.36 -9.00
C ASN A 64 12.31 5.11 -7.52
N ASP A 65 11.34 4.74 -6.70
CA ASP A 65 11.51 4.52 -5.26
C ASP A 65 11.96 3.08 -5.02
N VAL A 66 13.18 2.90 -4.49
CA VAL A 66 13.82 1.59 -4.34
C VAL A 66 14.12 1.33 -2.87
N GLY A 67 13.64 0.20 -2.35
CA GLY A 67 13.79 -0.16 -0.94
C GLY A 67 12.63 -1.02 -0.43
N THR A 68 12.88 -1.74 0.67
CA THR A 68 11.88 -2.57 1.36
C THR A 68 10.66 -1.76 1.81
N SER A 69 10.85 -0.48 2.09
CA SER A 69 9.78 0.47 2.45
C SER A 69 8.78 0.72 1.31
N TYR A 70 9.18 0.54 0.04
CA TYR A 70 8.35 0.79 -1.15
C TYR A 70 7.73 -0.47 -1.75
N ARG A 71 7.75 -1.58 -1.01
CA ARG A 71 7.16 -2.84 -1.48
C ARG A 71 5.65 -2.72 -1.60
N SER A 72 5.07 -3.48 -2.53
CA SER A 72 3.64 -3.74 -2.52
C SER A 72 3.25 -4.63 -1.33
N ALA A 73 2.31 -4.17 -0.51
CA ALA A 73 1.82 -4.89 0.67
C ALA A 73 0.33 -4.61 0.91
N ALA A 74 -0.39 -5.64 1.35
CA ALA A 74 -1.76 -5.58 1.82
C ALA A 74 -1.84 -6.19 3.23
N PHE A 75 -2.37 -5.42 4.17
CA PHE A 75 -2.47 -5.79 5.58
C PHE A 75 -3.91 -6.14 5.94
N TYR A 76 -4.16 -7.37 6.40
CA TYR A 76 -5.49 -7.85 6.77
C TYR A 76 -5.69 -7.89 8.28
N ARG A 77 -6.93 -7.70 8.74
CA ARG A 77 -7.30 -7.79 10.17
C ARG A 77 -7.94 -9.11 10.56
N ASP A 78 -8.52 -9.80 9.59
CA ASP A 78 -9.20 -11.08 9.77
C ASP A 78 -9.07 -11.97 8.52
N ASP A 79 -9.46 -13.23 8.67
CA ASP A 79 -9.37 -14.22 7.60
C ASP A 79 -10.28 -13.91 6.40
N ALA A 80 -11.38 -13.15 6.62
CA ALA A 80 -12.27 -12.76 5.53
C ALA A 80 -11.59 -11.73 4.61
N GLN A 81 -10.94 -10.72 5.19
CA GLN A 81 -10.13 -9.76 4.43
C GLN A 81 -8.96 -10.44 3.72
N LYS A 82 -8.30 -11.38 4.40
CA LYS A 82 -7.21 -12.15 3.81
C LYS A 82 -7.66 -12.89 2.55
N ALA A 83 -8.78 -13.62 2.63
CA ALA A 83 -9.33 -14.35 1.51
C ALA A 83 -9.70 -13.42 0.34
N ILE A 84 -10.29 -12.26 0.62
CA ILE A 84 -10.59 -11.24 -0.40
C ILE A 84 -9.31 -10.75 -1.08
N ILE A 85 -8.27 -10.44 -0.31
CA ILE A 85 -6.98 -9.98 -0.86
C ILE A 85 -6.35 -11.05 -1.76
N GLU A 86 -6.32 -12.30 -1.31
CA GLU A 86 -5.77 -13.43 -2.07
C GLU A 86 -6.55 -13.65 -3.37
N ASN A 87 -7.89 -13.62 -3.31
CA ASN A 87 -8.74 -13.75 -4.49
C ASN A 87 -8.50 -12.63 -5.52
N VAL A 88 -8.41 -11.37 -5.08
CA VAL A 88 -8.14 -10.25 -6.01
C VAL A 88 -6.75 -10.35 -6.62
N ILE A 89 -5.75 -10.85 -5.87
CA ILE A 89 -4.41 -11.12 -6.42
C ILE A 89 -4.49 -12.19 -7.53
N ASP A 90 -5.23 -13.27 -7.29
CA ASP A 90 -5.43 -14.33 -8.28
C ASP A 90 -6.13 -13.80 -9.54
N GLU A 91 -7.21 -13.02 -9.38
CA GLU A 91 -7.90 -12.37 -10.50
C GLU A 91 -6.96 -11.45 -11.30
N VAL A 92 -6.15 -10.62 -10.63
CA VAL A 92 -5.19 -9.73 -11.30
C VAL A 92 -4.13 -10.51 -12.08
N ASN A 93 -3.65 -11.63 -11.54
CA ASN A 93 -2.73 -12.51 -12.24
C ASN A 93 -3.40 -13.21 -13.44
N GLU A 94 -4.64 -13.69 -13.29
CA GLU A 94 -5.39 -14.37 -14.36
C GLU A 94 -5.72 -13.44 -15.54
N ILE A 95 -6.04 -12.17 -15.25
CA ILE A 95 -6.28 -11.16 -16.29
C ILE A 95 -5.02 -10.93 -17.14
N GLY A 96 -3.82 -11.16 -16.58
CA GLY A 96 -2.56 -11.12 -17.32
C GLY A 96 -2.15 -9.73 -17.81
N ARG A 97 -2.58 -8.66 -17.11
CA ARG A 97 -2.23 -7.26 -17.45
C ARG A 97 -0.78 -6.92 -17.17
N PHE A 98 -0.14 -7.63 -16.24
CA PHE A 98 1.25 -7.45 -15.90
C PHE A 98 2.12 -8.54 -16.53
N GLU A 99 3.32 -8.18 -17.00
CA GLU A 99 4.26 -9.14 -17.61
C GLU A 99 4.75 -10.20 -16.62
N ASN A 100 4.77 -9.86 -15.33
CA ASN A 100 5.27 -10.70 -14.25
C ASN A 100 4.14 -10.98 -13.24
N PRO A 101 4.24 -12.06 -12.44
CA PRO A 101 3.30 -12.32 -11.37
C PRO A 101 3.31 -11.21 -10.32
N VAL A 102 2.15 -10.99 -9.70
CA VAL A 102 2.00 -10.15 -8.51
C VAL A 102 2.89 -10.69 -7.37
N VAL A 103 3.67 -9.80 -6.74
CA VAL A 103 4.54 -10.10 -5.60
C VAL A 103 4.11 -9.38 -4.33
N THR A 104 2.88 -8.84 -4.31
CA THR A 104 2.27 -8.16 -3.16
C THR A 104 2.28 -9.07 -1.94
N THR A 105 2.82 -8.56 -0.84
CA THR A 105 2.83 -9.29 0.44
C THR A 105 1.46 -9.22 1.11
N VAL A 106 0.88 -10.37 1.47
CA VAL A 106 -0.36 -10.47 2.25
C VAL A 106 0.00 -10.81 3.70
N ALA A 107 -0.15 -9.86 4.61
CA ALA A 107 0.32 -10.00 5.98
C ALA A 107 -0.75 -9.56 7.00
N LEU A 108 -0.71 -10.17 8.19
CA LEU A 108 -1.55 -9.71 9.30
C LEU A 108 -1.16 -8.26 9.64
N GLU A 109 -2.17 -7.43 9.88
CA GLU A 109 -1.98 -6.05 10.31
C GLU A 109 -1.18 -6.01 11.61
N LYS A 110 -0.14 -5.16 11.62
CA LYS A 110 0.62 -4.77 12.81
C LYS A 110 0.28 -3.33 13.14
N GLU A 111 0.89 -2.80 14.20
CA GLU A 111 0.77 -1.39 14.56
C GLU A 111 1.00 -0.48 13.34
N PHE A 112 0.16 0.54 13.22
CA PHE A 112 0.25 1.55 12.17
C PHE A 112 0.70 2.86 12.80
N TYR A 113 1.90 3.29 12.43
CA TYR A 113 2.47 4.54 12.89
C TYR A 113 2.13 5.65 11.90
N ASP A 114 1.35 6.64 12.33
CA ASP A 114 1.05 7.82 11.52
C ASP A 114 2.36 8.51 11.12
N ALA A 115 2.56 8.76 9.83
CA ALA A 115 3.70 9.56 9.35
C ALA A 115 3.53 11.02 9.78
N GLU A 116 4.64 11.77 9.77
CA GLU A 116 4.68 13.17 10.17
C GLU A 116 3.67 14.03 9.36
N GLU A 117 3.19 15.11 9.97
CA GLU A 117 2.12 15.95 9.41
C GLU A 117 2.45 16.51 8.01
N TYR A 118 3.72 16.70 7.67
CA TYR A 118 4.09 17.17 6.34
C TYR A 118 3.86 16.11 5.25
N HIS A 119 3.81 14.82 5.60
CA HIS A 119 3.42 13.74 4.69
C HIS A 119 1.89 13.65 4.52
N GLN A 120 1.13 13.97 5.56
CA GLN A 120 -0.33 13.90 5.51
C GLN A 120 -0.89 14.85 4.45
N ASN A 121 -1.72 14.33 3.53
CA ASN A 121 -2.29 15.09 2.42
C ASN A 121 -1.24 15.83 1.56
N TYR A 122 0.00 15.33 1.47
CA TYR A 122 1.10 16.02 0.78
C TYR A 122 0.75 16.47 -0.65
N LEU A 123 0.18 15.61 -1.48
CA LEU A 123 -0.21 15.95 -2.86
C LEU A 123 -1.42 16.90 -2.95
N LYS A 124 -2.24 17.03 -1.90
CA LYS A 124 -3.25 18.10 -1.83
C LYS A 124 -2.63 19.44 -1.48
N LYS A 125 -1.62 19.42 -0.59
CA LYS A 125 -0.84 20.60 -0.19
C LYS A 125 0.08 21.08 -1.33
N ASN A 126 0.58 20.14 -2.14
CA ASN A 126 1.47 20.36 -3.28
C ASN A 126 0.99 19.58 -4.53
N PRO A 127 0.04 20.14 -5.31
CA PRO A 127 -0.57 19.45 -6.46
C PRO A 127 0.40 19.03 -7.58
N HIS A 128 1.59 19.64 -7.64
CA HIS A 128 2.64 19.30 -8.61
C HIS A 128 3.83 18.58 -7.94
N GLY A 129 3.61 18.05 -6.73
CA GLY A 129 4.58 17.25 -6.02
C GLY A 129 4.89 15.93 -6.72
N TYR A 130 5.97 15.30 -6.28
CA TYR A 130 6.39 14.01 -6.80
C TYR A 130 5.35 12.92 -6.52
N THR A 131 5.01 12.15 -7.54
CA THR A 131 4.29 10.89 -7.45
C THR A 131 4.78 9.95 -8.55
N CYS A 132 4.94 8.67 -8.23
CA CYS A 132 5.18 7.60 -9.19
C CYS A 132 3.91 6.77 -9.49
N HIS A 133 2.77 7.12 -8.87
CA HIS A 133 1.50 6.42 -9.00
C HIS A 133 0.61 7.09 -10.05
N PHE A 134 0.02 6.28 -10.92
CA PHE A 134 -0.92 6.72 -11.95
C PHE A 134 -1.82 5.54 -12.34
N GLU A 135 -3.04 5.83 -12.79
CA GLU A 135 -3.95 4.79 -13.27
C GLU A 135 -3.43 4.15 -14.56
N ARG A 136 -3.32 2.83 -14.56
CA ARG A 136 -3.03 2.02 -15.75
C ARG A 136 -4.33 1.58 -16.43
N ASP A 137 -4.29 1.50 -17.76
CA ASP A 137 -5.42 1.05 -18.57
C ASP A 137 -5.68 -0.47 -18.46
#